data_AF-A0A920BND5-F1
#
_entry.id   AF-A0A920BND5-F1
#
_cell.length_a   1.000
_cell.length_b   1.000
_cell.length_c   1.000
_cell.angle_alpha   90.00
_cell.angle_beta   90.00
_cell.angle_gamma   90.00
#
_symmetry.space_group_name_H-M   'P 1'
#
loop_
_entity.id
_entity.type
_entity.pdbx_description
1 polymer ?
#
loop_
_entity_poly.entity_id
_entity_poly.type
_entity_poly.pdbx_seq_one_letter_code
_entity_poly.pdbx_strand_id
1 'polypeptide(L)'
;MIDMPPGTGDVQMGLAKMLPRSDMIVVTTPSKTVQTVATRVASMAQSYYLRIAGVIENMSAFFNEEGTTMRSLEQEAEKACARTWCSFTRLDSN
;
A
#
# COMPACT_ATOMS: atom_id res chain seq x y z
N MET A 1 14.91 11.27 11.08
CA MET A 1 13.80 10.39 10.67
C MET A 1 12.51 11.04 11.12
N ILE A 2 11.58 11.30 10.21
CA ILE A 2 10.29 11.95 10.50
C ILE A 2 9.21 10.89 10.26
N ASP A 3 8.38 10.62 11.26
CA ASP A 3 7.22 9.75 11.08
C ASP A 3 6.06 10.59 10.53
N MET A 4 5.52 10.14 9.41
CA MET A 4 4.45 10.85 8.72
C MET A 4 3.13 10.13 9.01
N PRO A 5 2.05 10.87 9.37
CA PRO A 5 0.75 10.25 9.56
C PRO A 5 0.32 9.55 8.27
N PRO A 6 -0.36 8.39 8.31
CA PRO A 6 -0.73 7.66 7.11
C PRO A 6 -1.70 8.48 6.24
N GLY A 7 -1.52 8.41 4.92
CA GLY A 7 -2.39 9.10 3.94
C GLY A 7 -1.62 9.96 2.96
N THR A 8 -2.31 10.90 2.31
CA THR A 8 -1.76 11.92 1.38
C THR A 8 -2.24 13.32 1.78
N GLY A 9 -2.47 13.55 3.08
CA GLY A 9 -3.07 14.79 3.58
C GLY A 9 -2.18 16.02 3.41
N ASP A 10 -2.77 17.21 3.59
CA ASP A 10 -2.10 18.51 3.40
C ASP A 10 -0.82 18.66 4.24
N VAL A 11 -0.77 18.02 5.41
CA VAL A 11 0.42 18.03 6.31
C VAL A 11 1.63 17.39 5.62
N GLN A 12 1.45 16.23 4.99
CA GLN A 12 2.53 15.58 4.26
C GLN A 12 2.91 16.35 3.00
N MET A 13 1.92 16.90 2.28
CA MET A 13 2.17 17.72 1.10
C MET A 13 2.92 19.02 1.45
N GLY A 14 2.63 19.61 2.61
CA GLY A 14 3.35 20.76 3.14
C GLY A 14 4.81 20.43 3.45
N LEU A 15 5.05 19.32 4.15
CA LEU A 15 6.40 18.85 4.46
C LEU A 15 7.21 18.50 3.19
N ALA A 16 6.58 17.84 2.22
CA ALA A 16 7.17 17.52 0.92
C ALA A 16 7.65 18.77 0.18
N LYS A 17 6.86 19.84 0.21
CA LYS A 17 7.22 21.13 -0.41
C LYS A 17 8.35 21.84 0.34
N MET A 18 8.42 21.71 1.66
CA MET A 18 9.46 22.32 2.48
C MET A 18 10.81 21.59 2.37
N LEU A 19 10.80 20.28 2.09
CA LEU A 19 11.98 19.43 2.06
C LEU A 19 12.15 18.72 0.69
N PRO A 20 12.34 19.45 -0.42
CA PRO A 20 12.41 18.88 -1.77
C PRO A 20 13.64 17.98 -2.02
N ARG A 21 14.61 17.96 -1.09
CA ARG A 21 15.84 17.13 -1.19
C ARG A 21 15.83 15.89 -0.30
N SER A 22 14.77 15.68 0.51
CA SER A 22 14.70 14.51 1.38
C SER A 22 14.37 13.26 0.60
N ASP A 23 14.95 12.14 1.01
CA ASP A 23 14.61 10.83 0.50
C ASP A 23 13.42 10.26 1.30
N MET A 24 12.41 9.75 0.59
CA MET A 24 11.17 9.24 1.15
C MET A 24 11.18 7.71 1.11
N ILE A 25 10.80 7.09 2.24
CA ILE A 25 10.55 5.65 2.32
C ILE A 25 9.04 5.46 2.47
N VAL A 26 8.44 4.68 1.58
CA VAL A 26 7.02 4.36 1.62
C VAL A 26 6.85 3.03 2.34
N VAL A 27 6.17 3.01 3.48
CA VAL A 27 5.80 1.76 4.16
C VAL A 27 4.34 1.47 3.82
N THR A 28 4.09 0.32 3.19
CA THR A 28 2.75 -0.13 2.77
C THR A 28 2.41 -1.46 3.38
N THR A 29 1.14 -1.83 3.40
CA THR A 29 0.70 -3.21 3.67
C THR A 29 0.23 -3.84 2.37
N PRO A 30 0.23 -5.18 2.25
CA PRO A 30 -0.01 -5.83 0.96
C PRO A 30 -1.50 -6.08 0.70
N SER A 31 -2.40 -5.32 1.33
CA SER A 31 -3.83 -5.29 1.00
C SER A 31 -4.04 -4.56 -0.33
N LYS A 32 -4.95 -5.09 -1.16
CA LYS A 32 -5.24 -4.53 -2.48
C LYS A 32 -5.80 -3.10 -2.38
N THR A 33 -6.55 -2.82 -1.32
CA THR A 33 -7.06 -1.48 -1.02
C THR A 33 -5.90 -0.49 -0.76
N VAL A 34 -4.88 -0.91 -0.03
CA VAL A 34 -3.72 -0.06 0.33
C VAL A 34 -2.72 0.09 -0.83
N GLN A 35 -2.60 -0.91 -1.71
CA GLN A 35 -1.79 -0.80 -2.94
C GLN A 35 -2.24 0.38 -3.82
N THR A 36 -3.55 0.64 -3.88
CA THR A 36 -4.08 1.78 -4.65
C THR A 36 -3.62 3.12 -4.06
N VAL A 37 -3.49 3.20 -2.73
CA VAL A 37 -2.97 4.39 -2.04
C VAL A 37 -1.47 4.54 -2.29
N ALA A 38 -0.70 3.45 -2.24
CA ALA A 38 0.73 3.47 -2.54
C ALA A 38 1.03 3.99 -3.95
N THR A 39 0.24 3.58 -4.95
CA THR A 39 0.34 4.08 -6.33
C THR A 39 0.07 5.59 -6.41
N ARG A 40 -0.92 6.09 -5.66
CA ARG A 40 -1.21 7.54 -5.58
C ARG A 40 -0.06 8.31 -4.94
N VAL A 41 0.51 7.79 -3.86
CA VAL A 41 1.69 8.39 -3.20
C VAL A 41 2.87 8.48 -4.17
N ALA A 42 3.13 7.41 -4.94
CA ALA A 42 4.19 7.42 -5.95
C ALA A 42 3.96 8.48 -7.04
N SER A 43 2.71 8.64 -7.50
CA SER A 43 2.36 9.70 -8.46
C SER A 43 2.52 11.11 -7.86
N MET A 44 2.17 11.32 -6.59
CA MET A 44 2.34 12.62 -5.93
C MET A 44 3.82 12.94 -5.68
N ALA A 45 4.62 11.94 -5.31
CA ALA A 45 6.07 12.13 -5.13
C ALA A 45 6.74 12.66 -6.41
N GLN A 46 6.32 12.16 -7.60
CA GLN A 46 6.78 12.71 -8.88
C GLN A 46 6.38 14.17 -9.07
N SER A 47 5.14 14.55 -8.74
CA SER A 47 4.64 15.93 -8.85
C SER A 47 5.38 16.92 -7.94
N TYR A 48 5.96 16.45 -6.82
CA TYR A 48 6.69 17.27 -5.85
C TYR A 48 8.21 17.09 -5.89
N TYR A 49 8.74 16.41 -6.91
CA TYR A 49 10.17 16.12 -7.09
C TYR A 49 10.82 15.42 -5.88
N LEU A 50 10.02 14.67 -5.11
CA LEU A 50 10.54 13.87 -4.01
C LEU A 50 11.19 12.60 -4.56
N ARG A 51 12.36 12.27 -4.02
CA ARG A 51 13.02 10.99 -4.33
C ARG A 51 12.49 9.91 -3.42
N ILE A 52 11.88 8.88 -4.00
CA ILE A 52 11.51 7.66 -3.26
C ILE A 52 12.73 6.75 -3.21
N ALA A 53 13.28 6.52 -2.02
CA ALA A 53 14.40 5.61 -1.81
C ALA A 53 13.96 4.13 -1.91
N GLY A 54 12.71 3.84 -1.56
CA GLY A 54 12.16 2.49 -1.65
C GLY A 54 10.75 2.36 -1.09
N VAL A 55 10.12 1.22 -1.40
CA VAL A 55 8.83 0.80 -0.84
C VAL A 55 9.06 -0.44 0.01
N ILE A 56 8.58 -0.40 1.25
CA ILE A 56 8.66 -1.50 2.21
C ILE A 56 7.25 -2.05 2.40
N GLU A 57 7.03 -3.31 2.03
CA GLU A 57 5.81 -4.03 2.39
C GLU A 57 5.92 -4.57 3.81
N ASN A 58 5.20 -3.93 4.73
CA ASN A 58 5.04 -4.35 6.11
C ASN A 58 3.87 -5.34 6.26
N MET A 59 3.94 -6.23 7.25
CA MET A 59 2.92 -7.24 7.56
C MET A 59 2.57 -8.18 6.40
N SER A 60 3.55 -8.50 5.53
CA SER A 60 3.34 -9.33 4.33
C SER A 60 3.39 -10.84 4.56
N ALA A 61 3.91 -11.25 5.72
CA ALA A 61 4.15 -12.64 6.04
C ALA A 61 3.89 -12.89 7.53
N PHE A 62 3.17 -13.97 7.83
CA PHE A 62 3.18 -14.61 9.14
C PHE A 62 3.99 -15.90 9.04
N PHE A 63 4.92 -16.09 9.96
CA PHE A 63 5.69 -17.34 10.07
C PHE A 63 4.98 -18.24 11.07
N ASN A 64 4.66 -19.47 10.67
CA ASN A 64 4.23 -20.49 11.63
C ASN A 64 5.45 -21.00 12.43
N GLU A 65 5.21 -21.78 13.49
CA GLU A 65 6.28 -22.39 14.32
C GLU A 65 7.20 -23.33 13.51
N GLU A 66 6.78 -23.74 12.32
CA GLU A 66 7.53 -24.57 11.38
C GLU A 66 8.37 -23.75 10.37
N GLY A 67 8.40 -22.42 10.48
CA GLY A 67 9.16 -21.53 9.59
C GLY A 67 8.57 -21.37 8.17
N THR A 68 7.37 -21.89 7.94
CA THR A 68 6.63 -21.71 6.69
C THR A 68 5.98 -20.33 6.64
N THR A 69 6.27 -19.58 5.58
CA THR A 69 5.67 -18.28 5.31
C THR A 69 4.21 -18.45 4.85
N MET A 70 3.27 -18.05 5.70
CA MET A 70 1.87 -17.90 5.34
C MET A 70 1.57 -16.44 4.99
N ARG A 71 0.78 -16.22 3.94
CA ARG A 71 0.24 -14.89 3.62
C ARG A 71 -0.79 -14.49 4.68
N SER A 72 -0.91 -13.20 4.97
CA SER A 72 -1.83 -12.76 6.02
C SER A 72 -3.28 -13.13 5.66
N LEU A 73 -4.07 -13.52 6.67
CA LEU A 73 -5.48 -13.91 6.51
C LEU A 73 -6.31 -12.83 5.80
N GLU A 74 -5.94 -11.56 5.99
CA GLU A 74 -6.56 -10.40 5.35
C GLU A 74 -6.41 -10.44 3.82
N GLN A 75 -5.25 -10.88 3.31
CA GLN A 75 -5.03 -11.05 1.87
C GLN A 75 -5.82 -12.22 1.27
N GLU A 76 -5.97 -13.31 2.02
CA GLU A 76 -6.78 -14.44 1.58
C GLU A 76 -8.26 -14.09 1.56
N ALA A 77 -8.75 -13.37 2.57
CA ALA A 77 -10.11 -12.86 2.62
C ALA A 77 -10.42 -11.91 1.46
N GLU A 78 -9.52 -10.96 1.15
CA GLU A 78 -9.69 -10.03 0.02
C GLU A 78 -9.68 -10.76 -1.35
N LYS A 79 -8.84 -11.79 -1.50
CA LYS A 79 -8.84 -12.67 -2.69
C LYS A 79 -10.07 -13.57 -2.77
N ALA A 80 -10.57 -14.08 -1.66
CA ALA A 80 -11.80 -14.87 -1.60
C ALA A 80 -13.01 -14.00 -1.97
N CYS A 81 -13.13 -12.82 -1.37
CA CYS A 81 -14.17 -11.84 -1.69
C CYS A 81 -14.12 -11.42 -3.17
N ALA A 82 -12.92 -11.13 -3.70
CA ALA A 82 -12.75 -10.79 -5.12
C ALA A 82 -13.15 -11.95 -6.07
N ARG A 83 -12.88 -13.20 -5.70
CA ARG A 83 -13.29 -14.38 -6.48
C ARG A 83 -14.81 -14.55 -6.45
N THR A 84 -15.44 -14.47 -5.28
CA THR A 84 -16.91 -14.54 -5.12
C THR A 84 -17.61 -13.42 -5.88
N TRP A 85 -17.10 -12.18 -5.80
CA TRP A 85 -17.64 -11.04 -6.54
C TRP A 85 -17.53 -11.22 -8.06
N CYS A 86 -16.40 -11.73 -8.57
CA CYS A 86 -16.23 -12.05 -9.99
C CYS A 86 -17.17 -13.17 -10.47
N SER A 87 -17.52 -14.12 -9.59
CA SER A 87 -18.54 -15.13 -9.88
C SER A 87 -19.96 -14.55 -9.89
N PHE A 88 -20.24 -13.59 -9.01
CA PHE A 88 -21.53 -12.91 -8.93
C PHE A 88 -21.79 -12.00 -10.14
N THR A 89 -20.83 -11.14 -10.52
CA THR A 89 -20.98 -10.28 -11.71
C THR A 89 -21.04 -11.05 -13.03
N ARG A 90 -20.48 -12.26 -13.08
CA ARG A 90 -20.56 -13.14 -14.25
C ARG A 90 -21.90 -13.89 -14.34
N LEU A 91 -22.65 -14.02 -13.24
CA LEU A 91 -24.01 -14.61 -13.23
C LEU A 91 -25.08 -13.63 -13.70
N ASP A 92 -24.89 -12.31 -13.52
CA ASP A 92 -25.82 -11.27 -13.97
C ASP A 92 -25.61 -10.81 -15.44
N SER A 93 -24.69 -11.45 -16.18
CA SER A 93 -24.33 -11.10 -17.56
C SER A 93 -24.96 -12.01 -18.63
N ASN A 94 -26.02 -12.78 -18.31
CA ASN A 94 -26.71 -13.67 -19.25
C ASN A 94 -28.22 -13.47 -19.26
#